data_AF-A0A8T3NE07-F1
#
_entry.id   AF-A0A8T3NE07-F1
#
_cell.length_a   1.000
_cell.length_b   1.000
_cell.length_c   1.000
_cell.angle_alpha   90.00
_cell.angle_beta   90.00
_cell.angle_gamma   90.00
#
_symmetry.space_group_name_H-M   'P 1'
#
loop_
_entity.id
_entity.type
_entity.pdbx_description
1 polymer ?
#
loop_
_entity_poly.entity_id
_entity_poly.type
_entity_poly.pdbx_seq_one_letter_code
_entity_poly.pdbx_strand_id
1 'polypeptide(L)' 'MPSPPRLSSAAACVRFEWESFGALHQMLAGVSEADRAAAWDEIEAELRQFEGPNGFEVPCELIVGVGVK' A
#
# COMPACT_ATOMS: atom_id res chain seq x y z
N MET A 1 4.97 -8.81 -16.84
CA MET A 1 4.17 -8.68 -15.60
C MET A 1 3.22 -7.50 -15.77
N PRO A 2 1.94 -7.60 -15.36
CA PRO A 2 1.10 -6.41 -15.26
C PRO A 2 1.63 -5.50 -14.14
N SER A 3 1.54 -4.18 -14.33
CA SER A 3 1.77 -3.21 -13.24
C SER A 3 0.71 -3.42 -12.14
N PRO A 4 0.92 -2.89 -10.92
CA PRO A 4 -0.13 -2.83 -9.93
C PRO A 4 -1.40 -2.26 -10.57
N PRO A 5 -2.56 -2.88 -10.32
CA PRO A 5 -3.82 -2.40 -10.85
C PRO A 5 -4.13 -1.04 -10.24
N ARG A 6 -4.72 -0.15 -11.05
CA ARG A 6 -5.37 1.06 -10.52
C ARG A 6 -6.45 0.63 -9.53
N LEU A 7 -6.53 1.32 -8.40
CA LEU A 7 -7.50 1.02 -7.35
C LEU A 7 -8.62 2.05 -7.35
N SER A 8 -9.75 1.70 -6.75
CA SER A 8 -10.93 2.59 -6.74
C SER A 8 -10.74 3.84 -5.87
N SER A 9 -9.86 3.80 -4.87
CA SER A 9 -9.57 4.89 -3.93
C SER A 9 -8.31 4.61 -3.10
N ALA A 10 -7.81 5.61 -2.38
CA ALA A 10 -6.76 5.49 -1.38
C ALA A 10 -7.16 4.51 -0.27
N ALA A 11 -8.41 4.55 0.20
CA ALA A 11 -8.92 3.58 1.17
C ALA A 11 -8.87 2.14 0.63
N ALA A 12 -9.11 1.93 -0.67
CA ALA A 12 -8.94 0.63 -1.29
C ALA A 12 -7.46 0.19 -1.36
N CYS A 13 -6.53 1.14 -1.52
CA CYS A 13 -5.08 0.89 -1.42
C CYS A 13 -4.67 0.48 -0.03
N VAL A 14 -5.09 1.22 1.00
CA VAL A 14 -4.78 0.90 2.40
C VAL A 14 -5.31 -0.47 2.77
N ARG A 15 -6.53 -0.82 2.35
CA ARG A 15 -7.06 -2.17 2.56
C ARG A 15 -6.21 -3.23 1.86
N PHE A 16 -5.80 -3.01 0.62
CA PHE A 16 -4.93 -3.93 -0.11
C PHE A 16 -3.58 -4.12 0.61
N GLU A 17 -2.96 -3.04 1.07
CA GLU A 17 -1.69 -3.06 1.80
C GLU A 17 -1.84 -3.72 3.17
N TRP A 18 -2.94 -3.45 3.88
CA TRP A 18 -3.27 -4.16 5.11
C TRP A 18 -3.41 -5.66 4.86
N GLU A 19 -4.09 -6.08 3.80
CA GLU A 19 -4.31 -7.52 3.56
C GLU A 19 -3.06 -8.23 3.01
N SER A 20 -2.21 -7.50 2.27
CA SER A 20 -1.15 -8.11 1.45
C SER A 20 0.27 -7.85 1.97
N PHE A 21 0.50 -6.77 2.72
CA PHE A 21 1.85 -6.28 3.00
C PHE A 21 2.36 -6.72 4.38
N GLY A 22 2.72 -8.00 4.47
CA GLY A 22 3.21 -8.61 5.71
C GLY A 22 4.42 -7.91 6.35
N ALA A 23 5.28 -7.25 5.57
CA ALA A 23 6.42 -6.49 6.09
C ALA A 23 5.99 -5.26 6.90
N LEU A 24 4.94 -4.56 6.47
CA LEU A 24 4.42 -3.40 7.19
C LEU A 24 3.79 -3.83 8.52
N HIS A 25 3.10 -4.98 8.54
CA HIS A 25 2.65 -5.61 9.80
C HIS A 25 3.79 -5.94 10.74
N GLN A 26 4.93 -6.41 10.23
CA GLN A 26 6.10 -6.67 11.07
C GLN A 26 6.69 -5.37 11.65
N MET A 27 6.75 -4.30 10.87
CA MET A 27 7.19 -2.98 11.36
C MET A 27 6.27 -2.45 12.47
N LEU A 28 4.97 -2.71 12.36
CA LEU A 28 3.95 -2.31 13.33
C LEU A 28 3.81 -3.30 14.52
N ALA A 29 4.53 -4.41 14.54
CA ALA A 29 4.33 -5.45 15.56
C ALA A 29 4.70 -5.00 17.00
N GLY A 30 5.52 -3.95 17.14
CA GLY A 30 5.95 -3.41 18.44
C GLY A 30 5.10 -2.26 18.99
N VAL A 31 4.21 -1.68 18.18
CA VAL A 31 3.32 -0.58 18.59
C VAL A 31 2.02 -1.09 19.20
N SER A 32 1.40 -0.27 20.04
CA SER A 32 0.11 -0.58 20.66
C SER A 32 -0.99 -0.70 19.60
N GLU A 33 -2.10 -1.36 19.91
CA GLU A 33 -3.23 -1.49 18.97
C GLU A 33 -3.80 -0.13 18.55
N ALA A 34 -3.86 0.84 19.48
CA ALA A 34 -4.29 2.20 19.21
C ALA A 34 -3.32 2.92 18.24
N ASP A 35 -2.02 2.78 18.46
CA ASP A 35 -1.00 3.40 17.60
C ASP A 35 -0.94 2.74 16.22
N ARG A 36 -1.25 1.44 16.12
CA ARG A 36 -1.39 0.76 14.83
C ARG A 36 -2.55 1.33 14.04
N ALA A 37 -3.71 1.50 14.67
CA ALA A 37 -4.87 2.10 14.01
C ALA A 37 -4.57 3.53 13.54
N ALA A 38 -3.95 4.34 14.41
CA ALA A 38 -3.53 5.70 14.06
C ALA A 38 -2.52 5.71 12.90
N ALA A 39 -1.55 4.79 12.88
CA ALA A 39 -0.59 4.68 11.79
C ALA A 39 -1.27 4.37 10.45
N TRP A 40 -2.30 3.52 10.44
CA TRP A 40 -3.06 3.23 9.22
C TRP A 40 -3.91 4.41 8.76
N ASP A 41 -4.47 5.19 9.69
CA ASP A 41 -5.17 6.44 9.36
C ASP A 41 -4.21 7.48 8.74
N GLU A 42 -2.99 7.59 9.28
CA GLU A 42 -1.93 8.46 8.72
C GLU A 42 -1.51 8.00 7.32
N ILE A 43 -1.31 6.70 7.12
CA ILE A 43 -1.01 6.14 5.79
C ILE A 43 -2.13 6.47 4.81
N GLU A 44 -3.41 6.30 5.18
CA GLU A 44 -4.52 6.67 4.31
C GLU A 44 -4.50 8.16 3.94
N ALA A 45 -4.30 9.03 4.95
CA ALA A 45 -4.26 10.46 4.74
C ALA A 45 -3.16 10.88 3.76
N GLU A 46 -1.97 10.30 3.89
CA GLU A 46 -0.86 10.56 2.96
C GLU A 46 -1.15 9.98 1.58
N LEU A 47 -1.76 8.80 1.48
CA LEU A 47 -2.08 8.18 0.20
C LEU A 47 -3.16 8.94 -0.59
N ARG A 48 -4.06 9.69 0.06
CA ARG A 48 -5.10 10.49 -0.64
C ARG A 48 -4.54 11.47 -1.67
N GLN A 49 -3.28 11.89 -1.56
CA GLN A 49 -2.64 12.76 -2.56
C GLN A 49 -2.54 12.11 -3.96
N PHE A 50 -2.61 10.77 -4.03
CA PHE A 50 -2.54 10.00 -5.28
C PHE A 50 -3.93 9.60 -5.80
N GLU A 51 -5.00 9.98 -5.11
CA GLU A 51 -6.37 9.76 -5.56
C GLU A 51 -6.84 10.93 -6.43
N GLY A 52 -7.28 10.61 -7.65
CA GLY A 52 -7.82 11.57 -8.60
C GLY A 52 -9.17 11.15 -9.17
N PRO A 53 -9.69 11.87 -10.18
CA PRO A 53 -11.02 11.62 -10.76
C PRO A 53 -11.23 10.20 -11.33
N ASN A 54 -10.13 9.50 -11.61
CA ASN A 54 -10.14 8.15 -12.19
C ASN A 54 -9.77 7.05 -11.17
N GLY A 55 -9.77 7.38 -9.88
CA GLY A 55 -9.35 6.49 -8.80
C GLY A 55 -7.92 6.76 -8.33
N PHE A 56 -7.30 5.75 -7.74
CA PHE A 56 -5.99 5.83 -7.12
C PHE A 56 -4.89 5.27 -8.03
N GLU A 57 -3.85 6.07 -8.28
CA GLU A 57 -2.73 5.71 -9.15
C GLU A 57 -1.42 6.26 -8.58
N VAL A 58 -0.44 5.37 -8.37
CA VAL A 58 0.91 5.70 -7.91
C VAL A 58 1.95 5.33 -8.98
N PRO A 59 3.07 6.08 -9.08
CA PRO A 59 4.18 5.65 -9.92
C PRO A 59 4.68 4.29 -9.44
N CYS A 60 4.77 3.31 -10.34
CA CYS A 60 5.29 1.99 -10.03
C CYS A 60 6.50 1.68 -10.89
N GLU A 61 7.61 1.32 -10.23
CA GLU A 61 8.79 0.75 -10.88
C GLU A 61 8.91 -0.73 -10.49
N LEU A 62 9.06 -1.61 -11.48
CA LEU A 62 9.17 -3.05 -11.28
C LEU A 62 10.54 -3.55 -11.76
N ILE A 63 11.27 -4.20 -10.85
CA ILE A 63 12.52 -4.90 -11.17
C ILE A 63 12.19 -6.36 -11.50
N VAL A 64 12.54 -6.81 -12.70
CA VAL A 64 12.31 -8.19 -13.16
C VAL A 64 13.65 -8.87 -13.42
N GLY A 65 13.91 -9.98 -12.72
CA GLY A 65 15.09 -10.81 -12.92
C GLY A 65 14.74 -12.20 -13.46
N VAL A 66 15.57 -12.72 -14.37
CA VAL A 66 15.52 -14.12 -14.82
C VAL A 66 16.90 -14.74 -14.68
N GLY A 67 16.96 -16.00 -14.21
CA GLY A 67 18.19 -16.76 -14.05
C GLY A 67 18.07 -18.14 -14.68
N VAL A 68 19.10 -18.54 -15.42
CA VAL A 68 19.32 -19.92 -15.85
C VAL A 68 20.60 -20.44 -15.20
N LYS A 69 20.72 -21.76 -15.03
CA LYS A 69 21.85 -22.40 -14.36
C LYS A 69 23.14 -22.25 -15.16
#